data_AF-A0A0Q5EJ06-F1
#
_entry.id   AF-A0A0Q5EJ06-F1
#
_cell.length_a   1.000
_cell.length_b   1.000
_cell.length_c   1.000
_cell.angle_alpha   90.00
_cell.angle_beta   90.00
_cell.angle_gamma   90.00
#
_symmetry.space_group_name_H-M   'P 1'
#
loop_
_entity.id
_entity.type
_entity.pdbx_description
1 polymer ?
#
loop_
_entity_poly.entity_id
_entity_poly.type
_entity_poly.pdbx_seq_one_letter_code
_entity_poly.pdbx_strand_id
1 'polypeptide(L)' 'MSGTGSATGPGAVGLAVRRGWASVRWFVTSLMGDTAYATYVEHHRRVHPDTPVPDERTFWRERFAEQDRTPGSRCC' A
#
# COMPACT_ATOMS: atom_id res chain seq x y z
N MET A 1 0.12 48.62 -2.53
CA MET A 1 -0.59 47.83 -3.55
C MET A 1 0.35 46.76 -4.07
N SER A 2 -0.06 45.51 -3.87
CA SER A 2 0.25 44.29 -4.63
C SER A 2 1.69 43.86 -4.91
N GLY A 3 1.97 42.59 -4.55
CA GLY A 3 3.10 41.84 -5.08
C GLY A 3 3.35 40.50 -4.39
N THR A 4 2.30 39.74 -4.01
CA THR A 4 2.50 38.36 -3.53
C THR A 4 3.02 37.50 -4.67
N GLY A 5 4.21 36.93 -4.46
CA GLY A 5 4.91 36.08 -5.41
C GLY A 5 4.15 34.77 -5.70
N SER A 6 4.16 34.39 -6.97
CA SER A 6 3.68 33.10 -7.43
C SER A 6 4.86 32.32 -8.00
N ALA A 7 5.64 31.70 -7.11
CA ALA A 7 6.61 30.68 -7.49
C ALA A 7 5.86 29.35 -7.69
N THR A 8 5.16 29.22 -8.82
CA THR A 8 4.64 27.92 -9.27
C THR A 8 5.79 27.15 -9.90
N GLY A 9 6.69 26.64 -9.05
CA GLY A 9 7.74 25.73 -9.45
C GLY A 9 7.21 24.30 -9.57
N PRO A 10 7.78 23.45 -10.45
CA PRO A 10 7.38 22.05 -10.62
C PRO A 10 7.46 21.22 -9.32
N GLY A 11 8.20 21.68 -8.30
CA GLY A 11 8.23 21.07 -6.97
C GLY A 11 6.91 21.17 -6.19
N ALA A 12 6.11 22.21 -6.42
CA ALA A 12 4.79 22.35 -5.80
C ALA A 12 3.80 21.31 -6.35
N VAL A 13 3.88 21.02 -7.66
CA VAL A 13 3.10 19.96 -8.32
C VAL A 13 3.53 18.58 -7.79
N GLY A 14 4.84 18.34 -7.64
CA GLY A 14 5.35 17.07 -7.07
C GLY A 14 4.86 16.80 -5.65
N LEU A 15 4.85 17.80 -4.77
CA LEU A 15 4.34 17.66 -3.41
C LEU A 15 2.81 17.50 -3.37
N ALA A 16 2.08 18.19 -4.25
CA ALA A 16 0.63 18.04 -4.37
C ALA A 16 0.24 16.65 -4.87
N VAL A 17 0.95 16.12 -5.87
CA VAL A 17 0.77 14.75 -6.38
C VAL A 17 1.08 13.72 -5.27
N ARG A 18 2.13 13.93 -4.48
CA ARG A 18 2.45 13.04 -3.34
C ARG A 18 1.36 13.03 -2.27
N ARG A 19 0.76 14.18 -1.95
CA ARG A 19 -0.36 14.27 -0.99
C ARG A 19 -1.62 13.61 -1.56
N GLY A 20 -1.94 13.85 -2.83
CA GLY A 20 -3.05 13.18 -3.52
C GLY A 20 -2.89 11.65 -3.52
N TRP A 21 -1.69 11.18 -3.83
CA TRP A 21 -1.35 9.75 -3.79
C TRP A 21 -1.48 9.14 -2.38
N ALA A 22 -1.05 9.86 -1.34
CA ALA A 22 -1.18 9.40 0.05
C ALA A 22 -2.66 9.26 0.47
N SER A 23 -3.53 10.19 0.07
CA SER A 23 -4.97 10.11 0.35
C SER A 23 -5.65 8.99 -0.42
N VAL A 24 -5.32 8.80 -1.70
CA VAL A 24 -5.83 7.68 -2.50
C VAL A 24 -5.36 6.36 -1.92
N ARG A 25 -4.07 6.26 -1.53
CA ARG A 25 -3.55 5.10 -0.82
C ARG A 25 -4.34 4.86 0.46
N TRP A 26 -4.47 5.84 1.36
CA TRP A 26 -5.22 5.69 2.60
C TRP A 26 -6.66 5.21 2.34
N PHE A 27 -7.36 5.84 1.40
CA PHE A 27 -8.73 5.48 1.03
C PHE A 27 -8.81 4.04 0.53
N VAL A 28 -7.94 3.63 -0.40
CA VAL A 28 -7.89 2.25 -0.91
C VAL A 28 -7.53 1.27 0.21
N THR A 29 -6.56 1.61 1.07
CA THR A 29 -6.14 0.73 2.17
C THR A 29 -7.26 0.57 3.22
N SER A 30 -8.04 1.62 3.49
CA SER A 30 -9.20 1.59 4.37
C SER A 30 -10.43 0.92 3.76
N LEU A 31 -10.69 1.09 2.46
CA LEU A 31 -11.88 0.53 1.80
C LEU A 31 -11.71 -0.92 1.35
N MET A 32 -10.56 -1.27 0.76
CA MET A 32 -10.29 -2.64 0.28
C MET A 32 -9.72 -3.56 1.35
N GLY A 33 -9.31 -3.04 2.52
CA GLY A 33 -8.63 -3.85 3.52
C GLY A 33 -7.25 -4.33 3.05
N ASP A 34 -6.66 -3.65 2.07
CA ASP A 34 -5.34 -3.93 1.47
C ASP A 34 -4.16 -3.68 2.43
N THR A 35 -4.45 -3.49 3.72
CA THR A 35 -3.43 -3.47 4.80
C THR A 35 -2.76 -4.84 4.99
N ALA A 36 -3.25 -5.90 4.34
CA ALA A 36 -2.74 -7.25 4.49
C ALA A 36 -1.21 -7.34 4.36
N TYR A 37 -0.60 -6.62 3.40
CA TYR A 37 0.85 -6.59 3.26
C TYR A 37 1.53 -5.81 4.39
N ALA A 38 1.01 -4.63 4.76
CA ALA A 38 1.57 -3.82 5.84
C ALA A 38 1.52 -4.55 7.20
N THR A 39 0.39 -5.19 7.51
CA THR A 39 0.20 -6.04 8.69
C THR A 39 1.11 -7.25 8.64
N TYR A 40 1.28 -7.88 7.47
CA TYR A 40 2.22 -8.98 7.28
C TYR A 40 3.67 -8.54 7.52
N VAL A 41 4.09 -7.39 6.99
CA VAL A 41 5.44 -6.83 7.20
C VAL A 41 5.68 -6.54 8.68
N GLU A 42 4.72 -5.92 9.36
CA GLU A 42 4.82 -5.63 10.80
C GLU A 42 4.90 -6.92 11.63
N HIS A 43 4.04 -7.89 11.35
CA HIS A 43 4.08 -9.20 12.00
C HIS A 43 5.40 -9.93 11.70
N HIS A 44 5.86 -9.93 10.46
CA HIS A 44 7.10 -10.57 10.04
C HIS A 44 8.31 -9.93 10.73
N ARG A 45 8.36 -8.60 10.83
CA ARG A 45 9.42 -7.90 11.58
C ARG A 45 9.42 -8.22 13.07
N ARG A 46 8.24 -8.47 13.65
CA ARG A 46 8.10 -8.84 15.07
C ARG A 46 8.46 -10.30 15.33
N VAL A 47 8.12 -11.22 14.42
CA VAL A 47 8.28 -12.67 14.59
C VAL A 47 9.57 -13.21 13.97
N HIS A 48 10.05 -12.60 12.90
CA HIS A 48 11.23 -12.98 12.12
C HIS A 48 12.11 -11.75 11.81
N PRO A 49 12.80 -11.19 12.82
CA PRO A 49 13.66 -10.02 12.61
C PRO A 49 14.86 -10.30 11.68
N ASP A 50 15.30 -11.55 11.58
CA ASP A 50 16.49 -11.95 10.82
C ASP A 50 16.20 -12.35 9.35
N THR A 51 14.92 -12.43 8.97
CA THR A 51 14.51 -12.82 7.60
C THR A 51 14.04 -11.60 6.82
N PRO A 52 14.53 -11.39 5.58
CA PRO A 52 14.06 -10.30 4.74
C PRO A 52 12.59 -10.51 4.37
N VAL A 53 11.80 -9.46 4.55
CA VAL A 53 10.37 -9.45 4.19
C VAL A 53 10.24 -9.58 2.68
N PRO A 54 9.41 -10.51 2.16
CA PRO A 54 9.20 -10.66 0.73
C PRO A 54 8.59 -9.41 0.08
N ASP A 55 8.90 -9.18 -1.19
CA ASP A 55 8.32 -8.10 -1.99
C ASP A 55 6.79 -8.21 -2.03
N GLU A 56 6.12 -7.05 -2.01
CA GLU A 56 4.67 -6.92 -2.04
C GLU A 56 4.02 -7.73 -3.19
N ARG A 57 4.64 -7.70 -4.38
CA ARG A 57 4.17 -8.45 -5.55
C ARG A 57 4.22 -9.97 -5.34
N THR A 58 5.24 -10.46 -4.64
CA THR A 58 5.39 -11.89 -4.36
C THR A 58 4.39 -12.33 -3.31
N PHE A 59 4.20 -11.52 -2.25
CA PHE A 59 3.16 -11.74 -1.25
C PHE A 59 1.76 -11.87 -1.88
N TRP A 60 1.37 -10.94 -2.74
CA TRP A 60 0.06 -10.97 -3.37
C TRP A 60 -0.12 -12.16 -4.31
N ARG A 61 0.91 -12.50 -5.08
CA ARG A 61 0.89 -13.66 -5.98
C ARG A 61 0.73 -14.97 -5.21
N GLU A 62 1.46 -15.15 -4.11
CA GLU A 62 1.32 -16.34 -3.26
C GLU A 62 -0.06 -16.39 -2.60
N ARG A 63 -0.57 -15.24 -2.13
CA ARG A 63 -1.89 -15.15 -1.51
C ARG A 63 -3.01 -15.50 -2.49
N PHE A 64 -2.95 -15.00 -3.72
CA PHE A 64 -3.92 -15.37 -4.76
C PHE A 64 -3.77 -16.82 -5.18
N ALA A 65 -2.55 -17.34 -5.30
CA ALA A 65 -2.32 -18.76 -5.58
C ALA A 65 -2.88 -19.66 -4.47
N GLU A 66 -2.77 -19.25 -3.21
CA GLU A 66 -3.35 -19.97 -2.07
C GLU A 66 -4.89 -19.93 -2.11
N GLN A 67 -5.48 -18.78 -2.46
CA GLN A 67 -6.94 -18.67 -2.65
C GLN A 67 -7.47 -19.51 -3.83
N ASP A 68 -6.68 -19.63 -4.90
CA ASP A 68 -7.02 -20.44 -6.06
C ASP A 68 -6.89 -21.94 -5.78
N ARG A 69 -5.87 -22.34 -5.01
CA ARG A 69 -5.67 -23.73 -4.55
C ARG A 69 -6.65 -24.16 -3.48
N THR A 70 -7.04 -23.24 -2.62
CA THR A 70 -8.00 -23.48 -1.53
C THR A 70 -9.24 -22.62 -1.79
N PRO A 71 -10.04 -22.96 -2.83
CA PRO A 71 -11.32 -22.29 -3.05
C PRO A 71 -12.20 -22.64 -1.85
N GLY A 72 -12.30 -21.71 -0.91
CA GLY A 72 -12.91 -21.92 0.41
C GLY A 72 -14.19 -22.74 0.28
N SER A 73 -14.26 -23.82 1.08
CA SER A 73 -15.33 -24.82 1.14
C SER A 73 -16.54 -24.40 0.32
N ARG A 74 -16.55 -24.77 -0.97
CA ARG A 74 -17.75 -24.64 -1.79
C ARG A 74 -18.76 -25.55 -1.12
N CYS A 75 -19.65 -24.95 -0.34
CA CYS A 75 -20.82 -25.61 0.18
C CYS A 75 -21.61 -26.12 -1.02
N CYS A 76 -21.39 -27.39 -1.35
CA CYS A 76 -22.44 -28.26 -1.82
C CYS A 76 -23.52 -28.36 -0.75
#